data_AF-A0A970B5T9-F1
#
_entry.id   AF-A0A970B5T9-F1
#
_cell.length_a   1.000
_cell.length_b   1.000
_cell.length_c   1.000
_cell.angle_alpha   90.00
_cell.angle_beta   90.00
_cell.angle_gamma   90.00
#
_symmetry.space_group_name_H-M   'P 1'
#
loop_
_entity.id
_entity.type
_entity.pdbx_description
1 polymer ?
#
loop_
_entity_poly.entity_id
_entity_poly.type
_entity_poly.pdbx_seq_one_letter_code
_entity_poly.pdbx_strand_id
1 'polypeptide(L)'
;MTVRLPRPCFALPALLLPLLAQADPVPLDAAALRACATRVVELRSGSAQLTLRSSALEARRAQLDARAPALQNAGGAPAEADLDAHLDLQQRRRQHHDEALAFNAEVAQQRQAVDALNGVKQDYARECAGRPYRRRDFTALPASLQAAMRAGLDDVVVPYVDPASR
;
A
#
# COMPACT_ATOMS: atom_id res chain seq x y z
N MET A 1 -43.84 -55.80 -24.26
CA MET A 1 -44.50 -55.18 -23.10
C MET A 1 -43.94 -53.79 -22.91
N THR A 2 -44.77 -52.79 -23.19
CA THR A 2 -44.48 -51.36 -23.24
C THR A 2 -44.86 -50.73 -21.91
N VAL A 3 -43.97 -49.97 -21.28
CA VAL A 3 -44.33 -49.10 -20.15
C VAL A 3 -43.84 -47.68 -20.46
N ARG A 4 -44.80 -46.80 -20.75
CA ARG A 4 -44.65 -45.33 -20.82
C ARG A 4 -44.82 -44.77 -19.41
N LEU A 5 -43.90 -43.89 -18.99
CA LEU A 5 -44.07 -43.06 -17.78
C LEU A 5 -44.31 -41.59 -18.20
N PRO A 6 -45.24 -40.88 -17.54
CA PRO A 6 -45.61 -39.51 -17.90
C PRO A 6 -44.66 -38.45 -17.30
N ARG A 7 -44.46 -37.38 -18.07
CA ARG A 7 -43.79 -36.13 -17.69
C ARG A 7 -44.62 -35.34 -16.66
N PRO A 8 -44.05 -34.88 -15.53
CA PRO A 8 -44.65 -33.83 -14.75
C PRO A 8 -44.31 -32.45 -15.34
N CYS A 9 -45.35 -31.74 -15.80
CA CYS A 9 -45.35 -30.29 -16.01
C CYS A 9 -45.21 -29.59 -14.65
N PHE A 10 -44.04 -29.02 -14.36
CA PHE A 10 -43.92 -28.00 -13.33
C PHE A 10 -44.06 -26.62 -13.98
N ALA A 11 -45.21 -25.99 -13.77
CA ALA A 11 -45.40 -24.57 -14.03
C ALA A 11 -44.76 -23.78 -12.87
N LEU A 12 -43.65 -23.10 -13.14
CA LEU A 12 -43.00 -22.19 -12.19
C LEU A 12 -43.65 -20.79 -12.29
N PRO A 13 -44.06 -20.17 -11.17
CA PRO A 13 -44.63 -18.83 -11.16
C PRO A 13 -43.54 -17.79 -11.41
N ALA A 14 -43.81 -16.87 -12.33
CA ALA A 14 -42.97 -15.73 -12.64
C ALA A 14 -42.96 -14.74 -11.46
N LEU A 15 -41.87 -14.74 -10.68
CA LEU A 15 -41.55 -13.70 -9.72
C LEU A 15 -41.17 -12.41 -10.48
N LEU A 16 -42.09 -11.45 -10.51
CA LEU A 16 -41.84 -10.07 -10.91
C LEU A 16 -40.88 -9.41 -9.91
N LEU A 17 -39.58 -9.43 -10.21
CA LEU A 17 -38.58 -8.63 -9.50
C LEU A 17 -38.77 -7.15 -9.87
N PRO A 18 -38.95 -6.24 -8.90
CA PRO A 18 -38.96 -4.81 -9.18
C PRO A 18 -37.58 -4.38 -9.68
N LEU A 19 -37.52 -3.83 -10.90
CA LEU A 19 -36.36 -3.10 -11.41
C LEU A 19 -36.10 -1.91 -10.48
N LEU A 20 -35.13 -2.05 -9.58
CA LEU A 20 -34.52 -0.90 -8.92
C LEU A 20 -33.84 -0.07 -10.01
N ALA A 21 -34.47 1.03 -10.41
CA ALA A 21 -33.85 2.07 -11.22
C ALA A 21 -32.65 2.63 -10.44
N GLN A 22 -31.45 2.13 -10.75
CA GLN A 22 -30.22 2.70 -10.23
C GLN A 22 -30.12 4.10 -10.83
N ALA A 23 -30.26 5.13 -9.99
CA ALA A 23 -30.01 6.50 -10.42
C ALA A 23 -28.58 6.58 -10.96
N ASP A 24 -28.43 7.09 -12.19
CA ASP A 24 -27.12 7.23 -12.81
C ASP A 24 -26.21 8.07 -11.89
N PRO A 25 -24.97 7.63 -11.63
CA PRO A 25 -24.07 8.34 -10.75
C PRO A 25 -23.82 9.76 -11.29
N VAL A 26 -24.07 10.76 -10.45
CA VAL A 26 -23.87 12.18 -10.82
C VAL A 26 -22.44 12.35 -11.31
N PRO A 27 -22.25 12.88 -12.54
CA PRO A 27 -20.92 13.00 -13.12
C PRO A 27 -20.06 13.96 -12.31
N LEU A 28 -18.76 13.68 -12.26
CA LEU A 28 -17.78 14.57 -11.65
C LEU A 28 -17.82 15.92 -12.38
N ASP A 29 -17.98 16.99 -11.62
CA ASP A 29 -17.72 18.34 -12.12
C ASP A 29 -16.22 18.56 -12.32
N ALA A 30 -15.85 19.70 -12.91
CA ALA A 30 -14.46 19.99 -13.24
C ALA A 30 -13.53 20.06 -12.01
N ALA A 31 -14.04 20.49 -10.84
CA ALA A 31 -13.24 20.59 -9.62
C ALA A 31 -13.01 19.20 -9.01
N ALA A 32 -14.08 18.40 -8.88
CA ALA A 32 -14.02 17.03 -8.42
C ALA A 32 -13.14 16.16 -9.33
N LEU A 33 -13.25 16.33 -10.66
CA LEU A 33 -12.41 15.63 -11.62
C LEU A 33 -10.93 15.98 -11.43
N ARG A 34 -10.59 17.24 -11.20
CA ARG A 34 -9.21 17.66 -10.92
C ARG A 34 -8.68 17.06 -9.61
N ALA A 35 -9.50 17.03 -8.57
CA ALA A 35 -9.15 16.39 -7.30
C ALA A 35 -8.88 14.88 -7.50
N CYS A 36 -9.75 14.19 -8.22
CA CYS A 36 -9.57 12.78 -8.56
C CYS A 36 -8.29 12.53 -9.36
N ALA A 37 -8.00 13.36 -10.38
CA ALA A 37 -6.77 13.24 -11.16
C ALA A 37 -5.52 13.47 -10.31
N THR A 38 -5.58 14.40 -9.35
CA THR A 38 -4.48 14.67 -8.42
C THR A 38 -4.22 13.47 -7.51
N ARG A 39 -5.28 12.84 -6.97
CA ARG A 39 -5.16 11.60 -6.19
C ARG A 39 -4.54 10.46 -7.00
N VAL A 40 -4.85 10.34 -8.30
CA VAL A 40 -4.21 9.34 -9.17
C VAL A 40 -2.70 9.60 -9.27
N VAL A 41 -2.27 10.84 -9.47
CA VAL A 41 -0.84 11.20 -9.49
C VAL A 41 -0.17 10.88 -8.15
N GLU A 42 -0.81 11.24 -7.04
CA GLU A 42 -0.32 10.98 -5.69
C GLU A 42 -0.17 9.48 -5.43
N LEU A 43 -1.17 8.67 -5.80
CA LEU A 43 -1.12 7.21 -5.66
C LEU A 43 0.02 6.59 -6.49
N ARG A 44 0.18 7.02 -7.74
CA ARG A 44 1.26 6.52 -8.62
C ARG A 44 2.64 6.88 -8.09
N SER A 45 2.86 8.15 -7.78
CA SER A 45 4.16 8.64 -7.30
C SER A 45 4.49 8.13 -5.90
N GLY A 46 3.50 8.13 -5.00
CA GLY A 46 3.63 7.61 -3.64
C GLY A 46 3.94 6.12 -3.62
N SER A 47 3.23 5.31 -4.39
CA SER A 47 3.48 3.85 -4.48
C SER A 47 4.90 3.55 -4.96
N ALA A 48 5.36 4.24 -6.02
CA ALA A 48 6.71 4.09 -6.54
C ALA A 48 7.78 4.46 -5.48
N GLN A 49 7.60 5.59 -4.79
CA GLN A 49 8.51 6.03 -3.73
C GLN A 49 8.53 5.05 -2.54
N LEU A 50 7.37 4.57 -2.11
CA LEU A 50 7.27 3.61 -1.00
C LEU A 50 7.97 2.29 -1.35
N THR A 51 7.85 1.84 -2.60
CA THR A 51 8.52 0.63 -3.09
C THR A 51 10.04 0.77 -3.03
N LEU A 52 10.57 1.91 -3.51
CA LEU A 52 12.00 2.22 -3.44
C LEU A 52 12.51 2.32 -1.99
N ARG A 53 11.73 2.92 -1.10
CA ARG A 53 12.10 2.99 0.33
C ARG A 53 12.07 1.62 1.00
N SER A 54 11.12 0.76 0.63
CA SER A 54 11.04 -0.61 1.18
C SER A 54 12.30 -1.41 0.86
N SER A 55 12.75 -1.39 -0.39
CA SER A 55 13.98 -2.12 -0.77
C SER A 55 15.23 -1.56 -0.08
N ALA A 56 15.31 -0.25 0.10
CA ALA A 56 16.40 0.38 0.86
C ALA A 56 16.39 -0.04 2.35
N LEU A 57 15.21 -0.10 2.99
CA LEU A 57 15.07 -0.53 4.37
C LEU A 57 15.41 -2.01 4.54
N GLU A 58 15.04 -2.87 3.59
CA GLU A 58 15.43 -4.29 3.59
C GLU A 58 16.95 -4.47 3.52
N ALA A 59 17.62 -3.73 2.62
CA ALA A 59 19.07 -3.75 2.52
C ALA A 59 19.74 -3.28 3.83
N ARG A 60 19.21 -2.21 4.44
CA ARG A 60 19.73 -1.68 5.71
C ARG A 60 19.51 -2.64 6.89
N ARG A 61 18.35 -3.30 6.93
CA ARG A 61 18.06 -4.35 7.92
C ARG A 61 19.09 -5.47 7.84
N ALA A 62 19.37 -5.97 6.64
CA ALA A 62 20.34 -7.03 6.43
C ALA A 62 21.75 -6.65 6.94
N GLN A 63 22.16 -5.39 6.76
CA GLN A 63 23.44 -4.89 7.27
C GLN A 63 23.50 -4.85 8.80
N LEU A 64 22.42 -4.42 9.46
CA LEU A 64 22.32 -4.39 10.92
C LEU A 64 22.31 -5.80 11.51
N ASP A 65 21.55 -6.72 10.90
CA ASP A 65 21.45 -8.12 11.30
C ASP A 65 22.78 -8.85 11.11
N ALA A 66 23.54 -8.56 10.05
CA ALA A 66 24.86 -9.16 9.82
C ALA A 66 25.92 -8.73 10.86
N ARG A 67 25.81 -7.52 11.40
CA ARG A 67 26.74 -7.00 12.43
C ARG A 67 26.45 -7.54 13.83
N ALA A 68 25.21 -7.93 14.10
CA ALA A 68 24.78 -8.32 15.45
C ALA A 68 25.52 -9.56 16.01
N PRO A 69 25.69 -10.68 15.28
CA PRO A 69 26.40 -11.86 15.79
C PRO A 69 27.86 -11.57 16.14
N ALA A 70 28.56 -10.77 15.33
CA ALA A 70 29.95 -10.39 15.58
C ALA A 70 30.11 -9.61 16.89
N LEU A 71 29.19 -8.68 17.17
CA LEU A 71 29.20 -7.89 18.41
C LEU A 71 28.78 -8.70 19.65
N GLN A 72 27.92 -9.70 19.49
CA GLN A 72 27.52 -10.62 20.57
C GLN A 72 28.64 -11.58 20.93
N ASN A 73 29.29 -12.19 19.94
CA ASN A 73 30.33 -13.22 20.14
C ASN A 73 31.69 -12.63 20.58
N ALA A 74 31.94 -11.35 20.36
CA ALA A 74 33.19 -10.68 20.76
C ALA A 74 33.41 -10.58 22.29
N GLY A 75 32.44 -11.00 23.12
CA GLY A 75 32.55 -10.95 24.59
C GLY A 75 33.19 -12.19 25.25
N GLY A 76 33.65 -13.17 24.48
CA GLY A 76 34.19 -14.44 25.00
C GLY A 76 35.64 -14.43 25.47
N ALA A 77 36.37 -13.31 25.33
CA ALA A 77 37.75 -13.21 25.78
C ALA A 77 37.81 -12.87 27.30
N PRO A 78 38.73 -13.47 28.09
CA PRO A 78 38.83 -13.24 29.52
C PRO A 78 39.07 -11.75 29.84
N ALA A 79 38.27 -11.23 30.78
CA ALA A 79 38.10 -9.80 31.08
C ALA A 79 39.34 -9.07 31.63
N GLU A 80 40.44 -9.76 31.92
CA GLU A 80 41.60 -9.19 32.63
C GLU A 80 42.71 -8.65 31.71
N ALA A 81 42.67 -8.88 30.40
CA ALA A 81 43.85 -8.65 29.56
C ALA A 81 43.91 -7.29 28.84
N ASP A 82 42.79 -6.57 28.63
CA ASP A 82 42.81 -5.31 27.85
C ASP A 82 41.56 -4.43 28.09
N LEU A 83 41.72 -3.36 28.88
CA LEU A 83 40.66 -2.37 29.14
C LEU A 83 40.24 -1.63 27.86
N ASP A 84 41.18 -1.32 26.97
CA ASP A 84 40.92 -0.56 25.75
C ASP A 84 40.06 -1.39 24.79
N ALA A 85 40.35 -2.69 24.66
CA ALA A 85 39.52 -3.62 23.89
C ALA A 85 38.09 -3.74 24.43
N HIS A 86 37.93 -3.69 25.76
CA HIS A 86 36.59 -3.71 26.38
C HIS A 86 35.81 -2.43 26.09
N LEU A 87 36.46 -1.26 26.23
CA LEU A 87 35.84 0.04 25.96
C LEU A 87 35.45 0.19 24.48
N ASP A 88 36.31 -0.24 23.55
CA ASP A 88 36.01 -0.27 22.12
C ASP A 88 34.79 -1.15 21.82
N LEU A 89 34.75 -2.38 22.37
CA LEU A 89 33.60 -3.27 22.18
C LEU A 89 32.31 -2.65 22.73
N GLN A 90 32.34 -2.03 23.91
CA GLN A 90 31.18 -1.33 24.46
C GLN A 90 30.74 -0.17 23.55
N GLN A 91 31.68 0.61 23.03
CA GLN A 91 31.38 1.72 22.13
C GLN A 91 30.70 1.22 20.84
N ARG A 92 31.23 0.16 20.21
CA ARG A 92 30.62 -0.42 19.00
C ARG A 92 29.22 -0.98 19.27
N ARG A 93 28.98 -1.56 20.45
CA ARG A 93 27.65 -2.03 20.87
C ARG A 93 26.67 -0.88 21.06
N ARG A 94 27.10 0.22 21.67
CA ARG A 94 26.28 1.45 21.79
C ARG A 94 25.93 2.01 20.41
N GLN A 95 26.91 2.17 19.53
CA GLN A 95 26.69 2.65 18.16
C GLN A 95 25.70 1.76 17.40
N HIS A 96 25.86 0.43 17.45
CA HIS A 96 24.91 -0.50 16.82
C HIS A 96 23.49 -0.36 17.40
N HIS A 97 23.37 -0.21 18.72
CA HIS A 97 22.08 0.03 19.36
C HIS A 97 21.42 1.32 18.88
N ASP A 98 22.17 2.42 18.83
CA ASP A 98 21.68 3.71 18.34
C ASP A 98 21.25 3.65 16.87
N GLU A 99 22.04 2.96 16.03
CA GLU A 99 21.70 2.71 14.64
C GLU A 99 20.41 1.88 14.50
N ALA A 100 20.20 0.88 15.36
CA ALA A 100 18.99 0.06 15.38
C ALA A 100 17.76 0.86 15.82
N LEU A 101 17.91 1.75 16.81
CA LEU A 101 16.83 2.67 17.22
C LEU A 101 16.43 3.62 16.09
N ALA A 102 17.42 4.21 15.40
CA ALA A 102 17.16 5.06 14.25
C ALA A 102 16.47 4.30 13.11
N PHE A 103 16.90 3.07 12.82
CA PHE A 103 16.25 2.21 11.84
C PHE A 103 14.79 1.91 12.20
N ASN A 104 14.49 1.62 13.46
CA ASN A 104 13.12 1.40 13.92
C ASN A 104 12.24 2.63 13.71
N ALA A 105 12.77 3.84 13.94
CA ALA A 105 12.06 5.09 13.68
C ALA A 105 11.76 5.26 12.17
N GLU A 106 12.70 4.92 11.29
CA GLU A 106 12.49 4.96 9.84
C GLU A 106 11.42 3.96 9.38
N VAL A 107 11.43 2.74 9.93
CA VAL A 107 10.38 1.74 9.64
C VAL A 107 9.01 2.26 10.09
N ALA A 108 8.93 2.91 11.26
CA ALA A 108 7.68 3.52 11.72
C ALA A 108 7.19 4.63 10.78
N GLN A 109 8.08 5.50 10.30
CA GLN A 109 7.74 6.54 9.31
C GLN A 109 7.26 5.93 7.98
N GLN A 110 7.92 4.87 7.51
CA GLN A 110 7.51 4.16 6.30
C GLN A 110 6.10 3.59 6.45
N ARG A 111 5.77 2.99 7.60
CA ARG A 111 4.43 2.49 7.89
C ARG A 111 3.38 3.60 7.87
N GLN A 112 3.68 4.74 8.51
CA GLN A 112 2.78 5.90 8.49
C GLN A 112 2.53 6.41 7.06
N ALA A 113 3.57 6.44 6.22
CA ALA A 113 3.44 6.85 4.82
C ALA A 113 2.60 5.87 4.00
N VAL A 114 2.72 4.56 4.26
CA VAL A 114 1.84 3.54 3.67
C VAL A 114 0.39 3.74 4.10
N ASP A 115 0.14 3.95 5.40
CA ASP A 115 -1.21 4.17 5.93
C ASP A 115 -1.85 5.43 5.32
N ALA A 116 -1.09 6.53 5.20
CA ALA A 116 -1.54 7.75 4.55
C ALA A 116 -1.92 7.52 3.08
N LEU A 117 -1.09 6.81 2.32
CA LEU A 117 -1.36 6.51 0.91
C LEU A 117 -2.58 5.57 0.75
N ASN A 118 -2.77 4.65 1.68
CA ASN A 118 -3.98 3.82 1.75
C ASN A 118 -5.24 4.66 2.02
N GLY A 119 -5.14 5.72 2.83
CA GLY A 119 -6.22 6.71 2.98
C GLY A 119 -6.59 7.36 1.65
N VAL A 120 -5.60 7.85 0.88
CA VAL A 120 -5.83 8.43 -0.45
C VAL A 120 -6.48 7.41 -1.41
N LYS A 121 -6.07 6.14 -1.34
CA LYS A 121 -6.65 5.06 -2.15
C LYS A 121 -8.11 4.83 -1.81
N GLN A 122 -8.48 4.85 -0.53
CA GLN A 122 -9.86 4.70 -0.07
C GLN A 122 -10.71 5.89 -0.51
N ASP A 123 -10.19 7.13 -0.38
CA ASP A 123 -10.88 8.33 -0.82
C ASP A 123 -11.11 8.34 -2.34
N TYR A 124 -10.12 7.90 -3.11
CA TYR A 124 -10.28 7.70 -4.56
C TYR A 124 -11.35 6.66 -4.87
N ALA A 125 -11.32 5.49 -4.21
CA ALA A 125 -12.30 4.43 -4.44
C ALA A 125 -13.73 4.90 -4.14
N ARG A 126 -13.92 5.67 -3.06
CA ARG A 126 -15.22 6.19 -2.63
C ARG A 126 -15.74 7.31 -3.52
N GLU A 127 -14.88 8.25 -3.91
CA GLU A 127 -15.31 9.53 -4.47
C GLU A 127 -15.06 9.68 -5.96
N CYS A 128 -14.24 8.82 -6.55
CA CYS A 128 -13.74 8.96 -7.92
C CYS A 128 -13.95 7.70 -8.77
N ALA A 129 -13.64 6.52 -8.23
CA ALA A 129 -13.63 5.28 -9.01
C ALA A 129 -15.01 4.99 -9.64
N GLY A 130 -15.01 4.68 -10.93
CA GLY A 130 -16.24 4.34 -11.68
C GLY A 130 -17.19 5.51 -11.94
N ARG A 131 -16.90 6.74 -11.49
CA ARG A 131 -17.78 7.89 -11.74
C ARG A 131 -17.56 8.47 -13.14
N PRO A 132 -18.64 8.76 -13.88
CA PRO A 132 -18.53 9.38 -15.18
C PRO A 132 -18.06 10.83 -15.05
N TYR A 133 -17.46 11.37 -16.10
CA TYR A 133 -17.05 12.76 -16.20
C TYR A 133 -17.21 13.26 -17.64
N ARG A 134 -17.35 14.58 -17.81
CA ARG A 134 -17.54 15.16 -19.15
C ARG A 134 -16.20 15.25 -19.88
N ARG A 135 -16.19 14.90 -21.16
CA ARG A 135 -14.98 14.97 -22.01
C ARG A 135 -14.36 16.37 -22.02
N ARG A 136 -15.18 17.43 -22.06
CA ARG A 136 -14.71 18.83 -22.05
C ARG A 136 -13.92 19.16 -20.78
N ASP A 137 -14.38 18.67 -19.63
CA ASP A 137 -13.78 18.94 -18.33
C ASP A 137 -12.45 18.17 -18.22
N PHE A 138 -12.41 16.94 -18.76
CA PHE A 138 -11.18 16.16 -18.88
C PHE A 138 -10.15 16.82 -19.79
N THR A 139 -10.55 17.32 -20.98
CA THR A 139 -9.63 18.01 -21.89
C THR A 139 -9.12 19.35 -21.34
N ALA A 140 -9.82 19.94 -20.38
CA ALA A 140 -9.41 21.16 -19.68
C ALA A 140 -8.41 20.90 -18.53
N LEU A 141 -8.14 19.63 -18.17
CA LEU A 141 -7.10 19.31 -17.19
C LEU A 141 -5.70 19.57 -17.78
N PRO A 142 -4.70 19.91 -16.94
CA PRO A 142 -3.29 19.83 -17.31
C PRO A 142 -2.91 18.49 -17.94
N ALA A 143 -1.99 18.50 -18.90
CA ALA A 143 -1.59 17.31 -19.65
C ALA A 143 -1.10 16.16 -18.74
N SER A 144 -0.38 16.48 -17.67
CA SER A 144 0.08 15.51 -16.67
C SER A 144 -1.06 14.79 -15.95
N LEU A 145 -2.11 15.53 -15.57
CA LEU A 145 -3.30 14.98 -14.93
C LEU A 145 -4.10 14.11 -15.90
N GLN A 146 -4.21 14.52 -17.17
CA GLN A 146 -4.83 13.68 -18.20
C GLN A 146 -4.07 12.38 -18.40
N ALA A 147 -2.74 12.43 -18.47
CA ALA A 147 -1.89 11.25 -18.65
C ALA A 147 -2.04 10.28 -17.48
N ALA A 148 -2.03 10.80 -16.24
CA ALA A 148 -2.22 9.99 -15.04
C ALA A 148 -3.59 9.28 -15.04
N MET A 149 -4.66 10.01 -15.34
CA MET A 149 -6.00 9.43 -15.43
C MET A 149 -6.14 8.37 -16.54
N ARG A 150 -5.47 8.54 -17.69
CA ARG A 150 -5.47 7.55 -18.77
C ARG A 150 -4.67 6.30 -18.41
N ALA A 151 -3.56 6.46 -17.70
CA ALA A 151 -2.79 5.34 -17.19
C ALA A 151 -3.57 4.54 -16.13
N GLY A 152 -4.50 5.20 -15.43
CA GLY A 152 -5.32 4.57 -14.40
C GLY A 152 -4.49 4.16 -13.17
N LEU A 153 -5.01 3.18 -12.43
CA LEU A 153 -4.39 2.66 -11.20
C LEU A 153 -4.24 1.13 -11.22
N ASP A 154 -4.49 0.47 -12.35
CA ASP A 154 -4.52 -0.99 -12.43
C ASP A 154 -3.13 -1.62 -12.17
N ASP A 155 -2.06 -0.89 -12.47
CA ASP A 155 -0.66 -1.26 -12.22
C ASP A 155 -0.11 -0.76 -10.87
N VAL A 156 -0.90 0.00 -10.11
CA VAL A 156 -0.46 0.62 -8.86
C VAL A 156 -0.70 -0.31 -7.68
N VAL A 157 0.38 -0.90 -7.16
CA VAL A 157 0.35 -1.68 -5.93
C VAL A 157 0.75 -0.78 -4.76
N VAL A 158 -0.19 -0.48 -3.88
CA VAL A 158 0.12 0.13 -2.58
C VAL A 158 0.36 -1.02 -1.60
N PRO A 159 1.56 -1.15 -1.01
CA PRO A 159 1.83 -2.16 0.01
C PRO A 159 0.81 -2.06 1.15
N TYR A 160 0.34 -3.18 1.66
CA TYR A 160 -0.50 -3.22 2.85
C TYR A 160 0.35 -3.57 4.06
N VAL A 161 0.23 -2.80 5.14
CA VAL A 161 0.81 -3.16 6.44
C VAL A 161 -0.34 -3.63 7.32
N ASP A 162 -0.27 -4.87 7.81
CA ASP A 162 -1.30 -5.40 8.71
C ASP A 162 -1.32 -4.60 10.03
N PRO A 163 -2.45 -3.96 10.41
CA PRO A 163 -2.56 -3.25 11.68
C PRO A 163 -2.36 -4.15 12.90
N ALA A 164 -2.54 -5.47 12.79
CA ALA A 164 -2.30 -6.44 13.85
C ALA A 164 -0.81 -6.77 14.07
N SER A 165 0.10 -6.24 13.24
CA SER A 165 1.56 -6.36 13.42
C SER A 165 2.16 -5.31 14.38
N ARG A 166 1.31 -4.65 15.17
CA ARG A 166 1.66 -3.63 16.17
C ARG A 166 1.74 -4.21 17.57
#